data_AF-A0AAW9LBS0-F1
#
_entry.id   AF-A0AAW9LBS0-F1
#
_cell.length_a   1.000
_cell.length_b   1.000
_cell.length_c   1.000
_cell.angle_alpha   90.00
_cell.angle_beta   90.00
_cell.angle_gamma   90.00
#
_symmetry.space_group_name_H-M   'P 1'
#
loop_
_entity.id
_entity.type
_entity.pdbx_description
1 polymer ?
#
loop_
_entity_poly.entity_id
_entity_poly.type
_entity_poly.pdbx_seq_one_letter_code
_entity_poly.pdbx_strand_id
1 'polypeptide(L)'
;MRQDVCPDCAGDLDTGVIDAEHVAVPDSVPVSFATRSECQQCLRFMSVPLTHAAAYHPESVAFHWEHGVDIMGTGMWELHQYLLDGTWTAERTAKDPVEYRVELRRDETSLRLYLDDAAGVKRTERVQRRTQRERRS
;
A
#
# COMPACT_ATOMS: atom_id res chain seq x y z
N MET A 1 -6.76 0.80 11.66
CA MET A 1 -7.97 1.45 11.13
C MET A 1 -8.70 0.42 10.30
N ARG A 2 -10.01 0.20 10.48
CA ARG A 2 -10.76 -0.72 9.59
C ARG A 2 -10.94 0.00 8.26
N GLN A 3 -10.60 -0.65 7.15
CA GLN A 3 -10.46 0.02 5.84
C GLN A 3 -11.77 0.66 5.33
N ASP A 4 -12.93 0.17 5.79
CA ASP A 4 -14.25 0.63 5.32
C ASP A 4 -15.05 1.45 6.34
N VAL A 5 -14.44 1.85 7.46
CA VAL A 5 -15.15 2.55 8.55
C VAL A 5 -14.53 3.90 8.83
N CYS A 6 -15.35 4.96 8.78
CA CYS A 6 -14.94 6.32 9.06
C CYS A 6 -14.50 6.47 10.53
N PRO A 7 -13.30 7.00 10.81
CA PRO A 7 -12.81 7.15 12.18
C PRO A 7 -13.56 8.22 12.99
N ASP A 8 -14.26 9.14 12.34
CA ASP A 8 -14.93 10.26 13.01
C ASP A 8 -16.35 9.95 13.44
N CYS A 9 -17.12 9.26 12.59
CA CYS A 9 -18.55 9.02 12.80
C CYS A 9 -18.96 7.54 12.74
N ALA A 10 -17.99 6.64 12.56
CA ALA A 10 -18.22 5.20 12.34
C ALA A 10 -19.11 4.86 11.13
N GLY A 11 -19.26 5.80 10.20
CA GLY A 11 -19.96 5.60 8.94
C GLY A 11 -19.18 4.78 7.91
N ASP A 12 -19.82 4.49 6.79
CA ASP A 12 -19.26 3.70 5.70
C ASP A 12 -18.38 4.59 4.82
N LEU A 13 -17.17 4.11 4.52
CA LEU A 13 -16.26 4.74 3.57
C LEU A 13 -16.47 4.13 2.19
N ASP A 14 -16.77 4.98 1.21
CA ASP A 14 -16.62 4.63 -0.20
C ASP A 14 -15.17 4.90 -0.60
N THR A 15 -14.45 3.85 -1.03
CA THR A 15 -13.02 3.92 -1.34
C THR A 15 -12.77 3.53 -2.79
N GLY A 16 -12.00 4.35 -3.50
CA GLY A 16 -11.50 4.05 -4.83
C GLY A 16 -10.00 4.31 -4.96
N VAL A 17 -9.38 3.79 -6.03
CA VAL A 17 -7.99 4.09 -6.40
C VAL A 17 -7.95 5.15 -7.51
N ILE A 18 -7.12 6.17 -7.33
CA ILE A 18 -6.88 7.24 -8.28
C ILE A 18 -5.40 7.37 -8.63
N ASP A 19 -5.09 7.86 -9.84
CA ASP A 19 -3.72 8.23 -10.21
C ASP A 19 -3.25 9.40 -9.34
N ALA A 20 -2.02 9.33 -8.84
CA ALA A 20 -1.46 10.30 -7.91
C ALA A 20 -1.34 11.72 -8.48
N GLU A 21 -1.32 11.87 -9.80
CA GLU A 21 -1.40 13.18 -10.49
C GLU A 21 -2.65 13.98 -10.10
N HIS A 22 -3.70 13.30 -9.63
CA HIS A 22 -4.94 13.92 -9.16
C HIS A 22 -4.94 14.22 -7.65
N VAL A 23 -3.82 14.01 -6.96
CA VAL A 23 -3.67 14.24 -5.52
C VAL A 23 -2.60 15.31 -5.27
N ALA A 24 -2.86 16.22 -4.34
CA ALA A 24 -1.88 17.18 -3.86
C ALA A 24 -0.87 16.50 -2.92
N VAL A 25 -0.01 15.64 -3.48
CA VAL A 25 1.16 15.09 -2.78
C VAL A 25 2.34 16.06 -2.97
N PRO A 26 3.21 16.27 -1.97
CA PRO A 26 4.43 17.03 -2.17
C PRO A 26 5.28 16.41 -3.30
N ASP A 27 5.78 17.22 -4.24
CA ASP A 27 6.55 16.80 -5.43
C ASP A 27 7.72 15.86 -5.12
N SER A 28 8.19 15.82 -3.87
CA SER A 28 9.29 14.99 -3.41
C SER A 28 8.94 13.51 -3.19
N VAL A 29 7.66 13.11 -3.13
CA VAL A 29 7.28 11.73 -2.81
C VAL A 29 6.84 10.99 -4.09
N PRO A 30 7.57 9.92 -4.52
CA PRO A 30 7.27 9.22 -5.77
C PRO A 30 6.06 8.29 -5.60
N VAL A 31 4.85 8.85 -5.71
CA VAL A 31 3.59 8.11 -5.62
C VAL A 31 2.97 7.98 -7.01
N SER A 32 2.58 6.78 -7.41
CA SER A 32 1.85 6.55 -8.68
C SER A 32 0.33 6.45 -8.48
N PHE A 33 -0.12 5.89 -7.36
CA PHE A 33 -1.52 5.68 -7.05
C PHE A 33 -1.82 6.04 -5.60
N ALA A 34 -3.02 6.56 -5.37
CA ALA A 34 -3.53 6.89 -4.05
C ALA A 34 -4.96 6.34 -3.87
N THR A 35 -5.34 6.13 -2.63
CA THR A 35 -6.73 5.90 -2.25
C THR A 35 -7.49 7.21 -2.22
N ARG A 36 -8.77 7.17 -2.56
CA ARG A 36 -9.74 8.23 -2.37
C ARG A 36 -10.88 7.65 -1.54
N SER A 37 -10.93 7.98 -0.26
CA SER A 37 -11.97 7.49 0.65
C SER A 37 -12.87 8.65 1.09
N GLU A 38 -14.18 8.48 0.92
CA GLU A 38 -15.19 9.47 1.29
C GLU A 38 -16.28 8.83 2.15
N CYS A 39 -16.51 9.38 3.33
CA CYS A 39 -17.57 8.91 4.20
C CYS A 39 -18.94 9.35 3.69
N GLN A 40 -19.84 8.39 3.52
CA GLN A 40 -21.18 8.66 2.99
C GLN A 40 -22.11 9.36 4.00
N GLN A 41 -21.74 9.40 5.29
CA GLN A 41 -22.51 10.03 6.36
C GLN A 41 -22.04 11.45 6.68
N CYS A 42 -20.75 11.66 6.90
CA CYS A 42 -20.21 12.96 7.33
C CYS A 42 -19.42 13.69 6.24
N LEU A 43 -19.30 13.11 5.04
CA LEU A 43 -18.57 13.65 3.88
C LEU A 43 -17.08 13.90 4.16
N ARG A 44 -16.54 13.27 5.20
CA ARG A 44 -15.10 13.31 5.46
C ARG A 44 -14.36 12.64 4.31
N PHE A 45 -13.36 13.35 3.81
CA PHE A 45 -12.46 12.91 2.77
C PHE A 45 -11.10 12.52 3.35
N MET A 46 -10.53 11.42 2.86
CA MET A 46 -9.18 10.98 3.19
C MET A 46 -8.49 10.41 1.94
N SER A 47 -7.20 10.67 1.81
CA SER A 47 -6.38 10.09 0.75
C SER A 47 -5.01 9.75 1.31
N VAL A 48 -4.53 8.55 0.98
CA VAL A 48 -3.17 8.10 1.29
C VAL A 48 -2.58 7.37 0.08
N PRO A 49 -1.25 7.33 -0.07
CA PRO A 49 -0.63 6.51 -1.11
C PRO A 49 -1.13 5.06 -1.04
N LEU A 50 -1.34 4.43 -2.20
CA LEU A 50 -1.87 3.05 -2.25
C LEU A 50 -0.95 2.07 -1.49
N THR A 51 0.36 2.33 -1.53
CA THR A 51 1.37 1.60 -0.75
C THR A 51 1.14 1.69 0.76
N HIS A 52 0.71 2.85 1.26
CA HIS A 52 0.42 3.05 2.68
C HIS A 52 -0.86 2.33 3.07
N ALA A 53 -1.92 2.41 2.24
CA ALA A 53 -3.15 1.65 2.48
C ALA A 53 -2.87 0.13 2.56
N ALA A 54 -2.05 -0.39 1.64
CA ALA A 54 -1.64 -1.79 1.61
C ALA A 54 -0.74 -2.18 2.79
N ALA A 55 0.07 -1.25 3.33
CA ALA A 55 0.97 -1.52 4.45
C ALA A 55 0.23 -1.98 5.72
N TYR A 56 -0.97 -1.48 5.94
CA TYR A 56 -1.83 -1.84 7.08
C TYR A 56 -2.60 -3.16 6.87
N HIS A 57 -2.48 -3.83 5.72
CA HIS A 57 -3.04 -5.15 5.52
C HIS A 57 -2.38 -6.18 6.47
N PRO A 58 -3.12 -7.14 7.05
CA PRO A 58 -2.56 -8.09 8.03
C PRO A 58 -1.29 -8.83 7.57
N GLU A 59 -1.25 -9.28 6.31
CA GLU A 59 -0.05 -9.93 5.74
C GLU A 59 1.16 -8.99 5.67
N SER A 60 0.94 -7.70 5.42
CA SER A 60 2.01 -6.70 5.44
C SER A 60 2.49 -6.45 6.86
N VAL A 61 1.58 -6.35 7.82
CA VAL A 61 1.94 -6.19 9.24
C VAL A 61 2.80 -7.37 9.70
N ALA A 62 2.39 -8.61 9.39
CA ALA A 62 3.16 -9.81 9.72
C ALA A 62 4.54 -9.82 9.03
N PHE A 63 4.58 -9.54 7.72
CA PHE A 63 5.81 -9.48 6.95
C PHE A 63 6.81 -8.46 7.50
N HIS A 64 6.36 -7.26 7.85
CA HIS A 64 7.22 -6.21 8.39
C HIS A 64 7.67 -6.51 9.82
N TRP A 65 6.79 -7.10 10.64
CA TRP A 65 7.13 -7.54 11.99
C TRP A 65 8.26 -8.57 11.99
N GLU A 66 8.22 -9.54 11.07
CA GLU A 66 9.31 -10.53 10.86
C GLU A 66 10.65 -9.87 10.52
N HIS A 67 10.63 -8.65 9.95
CA HIS A 67 11.81 -7.85 9.61
C HIS A 67 12.08 -6.71 10.61
N GLY A 68 11.50 -6.78 11.82
CA GLY A 68 11.75 -5.84 12.92
C GLY A 68 11.11 -4.46 12.75
N VAL A 69 10.08 -4.34 11.91
CA VAL A 69 9.36 -3.07 11.67
C VAL A 69 7.93 -3.18 12.19
N ASP A 70 7.58 -2.33 13.15
CA ASP A 70 6.22 -2.21 13.67
C ASP A 70 5.41 -1.20 12.84
N ILE A 71 4.69 -1.68 11.83
CA ILE A 71 3.83 -0.83 10.99
C ILE A 71 2.73 -0.13 11.79
N MET A 72 2.23 -0.74 12.87
CA MET A 72 1.12 -0.18 13.64
C MET A 72 1.56 0.92 14.61
N GLY A 73 2.82 0.86 15.08
CA GLY A 73 3.45 1.89 15.91
C GLY A 73 4.18 2.99 15.13
N THR A 74 4.49 2.75 13.84
CA THR A 74 5.23 3.69 12.99
C THR A 74 4.34 4.81 12.46
N GLY A 75 4.80 6.06 12.55
CA GLY A 75 4.07 7.20 11.98
C GLY A 75 4.01 7.13 10.45
N MET A 76 2.89 7.52 9.83
CA MET A 76 2.76 7.48 8.35
C MET A 76 3.87 8.25 7.62
N TRP A 77 4.38 9.34 8.21
CA TRP A 77 5.47 10.12 7.61
C TRP A 77 6.79 9.34 7.53
N GLU A 78 7.03 8.39 8.43
CA GLU A 78 8.22 7.54 8.42
C GLU A 78 8.17 6.53 7.27
N LEU A 79 6.96 6.11 6.87
CA LEU A 79 6.77 5.18 5.76
C LEU A 79 7.13 5.82 4.40
N HIS A 80 7.18 7.15 4.31
CA HIS A 80 7.63 7.85 3.10
C HIS A 80 9.06 7.48 2.71
N GLN A 81 9.93 7.14 3.67
CA GLN A 81 11.30 6.73 3.37
C GLN A 81 11.33 5.50 2.44
N TYR A 82 10.39 4.58 2.59
CA TYR A 82 10.31 3.39 1.74
C TYR A 82 9.94 3.71 0.30
N LEU A 83 9.13 4.76 0.09
CA LEU A 83 8.82 5.28 -1.25
C LEU A 83 10.03 5.98 -1.85
N LEU A 84 10.70 6.84 -1.08
CA LEU A 84 11.91 7.55 -1.51
C LEU A 84 13.03 6.58 -1.92
N ASP A 85 13.20 5.49 -1.16
CA ASP A 85 14.19 4.45 -1.44
C ASP A 85 13.78 3.50 -2.60
N GLY A 86 12.56 3.66 -3.15
CA GLY A 86 12.02 2.76 -4.17
C GLY A 86 11.88 1.31 -3.69
N THR A 87 11.74 1.11 -2.38
CA THR A 87 11.51 -0.21 -1.78
C THR A 87 10.03 -0.54 -1.75
N TRP A 88 9.17 0.48 -1.70
CA TRP A 88 7.73 0.35 -1.84
C TRP A 88 7.29 0.94 -3.17
N THR A 89 6.57 0.16 -3.97
CA THR A 89 6.08 0.59 -5.28
C THR A 89 4.64 0.13 -5.50
N ALA A 90 3.95 0.81 -6.41
CA ALA A 90 2.61 0.44 -6.86
C ALA A 90 2.53 0.58 -8.38
N GLU A 91 1.95 -0.41 -9.04
CA GLU A 91 1.65 -0.37 -10.48
C GLU A 91 0.26 -0.93 -10.76
N ARG A 92 -0.36 -0.52 -11.88
CA ARG A 92 -1.58 -1.16 -12.39
C ARG A 92 -1.19 -2.32 -13.31
N THR A 93 -1.57 -3.55 -12.96
CA THR A 93 -1.24 -4.78 -13.69
C THR A 93 -2.31 -5.19 -14.70
N ALA A 94 -3.58 -4.81 -14.47
CA ALA A 94 -4.70 -5.07 -15.38
C ALA A 94 -5.68 -3.88 -15.42
N LYS A 95 -6.50 -3.80 -16.48
CA LYS A 95 -7.52 -2.75 -16.67
C LYS A 95 -8.96 -3.26 -16.64
N ASP A 96 -9.19 -4.54 -16.96
CA ASP A 96 -10.52 -5.14 -17.00
C ASP A 96 -10.43 -6.66 -16.67
N PRO A 97 -10.79 -7.08 -15.44
CA PRO A 97 -11.01 -6.20 -14.29
C PRO A 97 -9.72 -5.44 -13.94
N VAL A 98 -9.87 -4.24 -13.38
CA VAL A 98 -8.73 -3.46 -12.93
C VAL A 98 -8.02 -4.17 -11.78
N GLU A 99 -6.69 -4.21 -11.84
CA GLU A 99 -5.86 -4.80 -10.80
C GLU A 99 -4.63 -3.93 -10.59
N TYR A 100 -4.30 -3.71 -9.32
CA TYR A 100 -3.08 -3.05 -8.88
C TYR A 100 -2.18 -4.05 -8.17
N ARG A 101 -0.87 -3.90 -8.33
CA ARG A 101 0.14 -4.59 -7.53
C ARG A 101 0.90 -3.58 -6.70
N VAL A 102 0.83 -3.72 -5.39
CA VAL A 102 1.76 -3.09 -4.45
C VAL A 102 2.88 -4.07 -4.13
N GLU A 103 4.13 -3.64 -4.23
CA GLU A 103 5.29 -4.42 -3.78
C GLU A 103 5.98 -3.71 -2.61
N LEU A 104 6.08 -4.40 -1.48
CA LEU A 104 6.71 -3.93 -0.25
C LEU A 104 7.98 -4.76 -0.04
N ARG A 105 9.14 -4.18 -0.34
CA ARG A 105 10.42 -4.88 -0.29
C ARG A 105 11.15 -4.66 1.03
N ARG A 106 11.71 -5.74 1.58
CA ARG A 106 12.63 -5.74 2.72
C ARG A 106 13.77 -6.71 2.43
N ASP A 107 14.99 -6.18 2.41
CA ASP A 107 16.20 -6.92 2.08
C ASP A 107 16.07 -7.69 0.75
N GLU A 108 16.22 -9.02 0.80
CA GLU A 108 16.09 -9.93 -0.36
C GLU A 108 14.67 -10.46 -0.54
N THR A 109 13.71 -10.05 0.28
CA THR A 109 12.32 -10.50 0.19
C THR A 109 11.39 -9.36 -0.18
N SER A 110 10.29 -9.68 -0.85
CA SER A 110 9.20 -8.74 -1.06
C SER A 110 7.86 -9.40 -0.82
N LEU A 111 6.95 -8.62 -0.24
CA LEU A 111 5.53 -8.93 -0.21
C LEU A 111 4.84 -8.20 -1.35
N ARG A 112 4.13 -8.94 -2.19
CA ARG A 112 3.26 -8.40 -3.23
C ARG A 112 1.82 -8.52 -2.78
N LEU A 113 1.08 -7.42 -2.86
CA LEU A 113 -0.35 -7.37 -2.62
C LEU A 113 -1.04 -7.00 -3.93
N TYR A 114 -2.07 -7.76 -4.29
CA TYR A 114 -2.89 -7.53 -5.47
C TYR A 114 -4.23 -6.96 -5.04
N LEU A 115 -4.59 -5.77 -5.53
CA LEU A 115 -5.74 -4.99 -5.10
C LEU A 115 -6.69 -4.69 -6.26
N ASP A 116 -7.98 -4.58 -5.98
CA ASP A 116 -9.00 -4.11 -6.93
C ASP A 116 -9.10 -2.56 -6.96
N ASP A 117 -10.09 -2.03 -7.68
CA ASP A 117 -10.41 -0.60 -7.73
C ASP A 117 -10.83 0.00 -6.40
N ALA A 118 -11.39 -0.81 -5.50
CA ALA A 118 -11.76 -0.39 -4.15
C ALA A 118 -10.57 -0.44 -3.16
N ALA A 119 -9.34 -0.67 -3.65
CA ALA A 119 -8.14 -0.90 -2.84
C ALA A 119 -8.27 -2.11 -1.88
N GLY A 120 -9.17 -3.04 -2.18
CA GLY A 120 -9.34 -4.29 -1.45
C GLY A 120 -8.30 -5.31 -1.89
N VAL A 121 -7.48 -5.80 -0.94
CA VAL A 121 -6.48 -6.84 -1.22
C VAL A 121 -7.19 -8.17 -1.54
N LYS A 122 -6.96 -8.72 -2.73
CA LYS A 122 -7.52 -10.00 -3.19
C LYS A 122 -6.56 -11.17 -3.05
N ARG A 123 -5.26 -10.90 -3.17
CA ARG A 123 -4.20 -11.92 -3.08
C ARG A 123 -2.92 -11.30 -2.55
N THR A 124 -2.13 -12.10 -1.87
CA THR A 124 -0.77 -11.77 -1.44
C THR A 124 0.22 -12.84 -1.86
N GLU A 125 1.44 -12.44 -2.20
CA GLU A 125 2.54 -13.35 -2.57
C GLU A 125 3.84 -12.90 -1.90
N ARG A 126 4.54 -13.81 -1.23
CA ARG A 126 5.90 -13.57 -0.74
C ARG A 126 6.91 -14.06 -1.76
N VAL A 127 7.85 -13.20 -2.14
CA VAL A 127 8.86 -13.47 -3.17
C VAL A 127 10.25 -13.27 -2.59
N GLN A 128 11.11 -14.27 -2.72
CA GLN A 128 12.52 -14.17 -2.36
C GLN A 128 13.36 -13.96 -3.63
N ARG A 129 14.15 -12.90 -3.68
CA ARG A 129 15.16 -12.73 -4.73
C ARG A 129 16.25 -13.76 -4.49
N ARG A 130 16.42 -14.69 -5.43
CA ARG A 130 17.61 -15.55 -5.46
C ARG A 130 18.80 -14.68 -5.80
N THR A 131 19.73 -14.49 -4.87
CA THR A 131 21.05 -13.98 -5.20
C THR A 131 21.76 -15.00 -6.09
N GLN A 132 22.34 -14.58 -7.22
CA GLN A 132 23.05 -15.48 -8.15
C GLN A 132 24.32 -16.14 -7.56
N ARG A 133 24.59 -16.01 -6.25
CA ARG A 133 25.78 -16.55 -5.59
C ARG A 133 25.78 -18.09 -5.46
N GLU A 134 24.63 -18.75 -5.55
CA GLU A 134 24.53 -20.20 -5.37
C GLU A 134 24.74 -21.03 -6.66
N ARG A 135 24.93 -20.39 -7.83
CA ARG A 135 25.16 -21.11 -9.12
C ARG A 135 26.63 -21.37 -9.45
N ARG A 136 27.56 -21.00 -8.55
CA ARG A 136 29.00 -21.26 -8.68
C ARG A 136 29.51 -21.89 -7.38
N SER A 137 29.13 -23.14 -7.13
CA SER A 137 29.85 -24.02 -6.21
C SER A 137 29.84 -25.44 -6.73
#